data_AF-A0A0G4J6Y3-F1
#
_entry.id   AF-A0A0G4J6Y3-F1
#
_cell.length_a   1.000
_cell.length_b   1.000
_cell.length_c   1.000
_cell.angle_alpha   90.00
_cell.angle_beta   90.00
_cell.angle_gamma   90.00
#
_symmetry.space_group_name_H-M   'P 1'
#
loop_
_entity.id
_entity.type
_entity.pdbx_description
1 polymer ?
#
loop_
_entity_poly.entity_id
_entity_poly.type
_entity_poly.pdbx_seq_one_letter_code
_entity_poly.pdbx_strand_id
1 'polypeptide(L)'
;MPNVDEIEGRFLPLRKRRQRQRTQARRSAFDVPRIRNWIGPSQLRAHEERCRESFGVDEIGIHRDVVLTLTVFQASHQSASNPVQTLALLGSNTLGDAAKLIHCQVEADAPGIESLLPGSHFLIEDKLYTSGSYSLQNDEQQPLGSASLSSLPIRPGSVYHFVHLGGCRHAIIFTDISLVAQDDVRNRFAYPMQTALAREKRRRCDVCDMEAAVFVAYEDRLAPTSPFFFCSLCYHRLHYDESGEILYDDFKVYPYFCD
;
A
#
# COMPACT_ATOMS: atom_id res chain seq x y z
N MET A 1 -32.04 -15.67 47.01
CA MET A 1 -32.92 -15.57 45.84
C MET A 1 -34.22 -14.88 46.25
N PRO A 2 -34.57 -13.78 45.58
CA PRO A 2 -35.94 -13.48 45.17
C PRO A 2 -35.97 -13.37 43.62
N ASN A 3 -36.59 -14.34 42.97
CA ASN A 3 -37.95 -14.33 42.41
C ASN A 3 -38.08 -13.55 41.10
N VAL A 4 -38.48 -14.32 40.09
CA VAL A 4 -38.67 -14.01 38.68
C VAL A 4 -40.11 -13.51 38.51
N ASP A 5 -40.34 -12.65 37.53
CA ASP A 5 -41.62 -12.05 37.14
C ASP A 5 -41.99 -10.75 37.85
N GLU A 6 -41.49 -9.63 37.31
CA GLU A 6 -42.33 -8.46 37.05
C GLU A 6 -41.67 -7.55 35.97
N ILE A 7 -42.25 -7.65 34.77
CA ILE A 7 -42.51 -6.55 33.84
C ILE A 7 -41.34 -6.14 32.92
N GLU A 8 -41.22 -6.97 31.88
CA GLU A 8 -41.19 -6.61 30.46
C GLU A 8 -41.30 -5.11 30.12
N GLY A 9 -40.39 -4.64 29.26
CA GLY A 9 -40.66 -3.46 28.44
C GLY A 9 -39.45 -2.59 28.11
N ARG A 10 -38.46 -3.12 27.38
CA ARG A 10 -37.51 -2.31 26.58
C ARG A 10 -36.73 -3.15 25.55
N PHE A 11 -37.45 -3.98 24.79
CA PHE A 11 -36.96 -4.41 23.49
C PHE A 11 -37.04 -3.21 22.53
N LEU A 12 -35.89 -2.56 22.32
CA LEU A 12 -35.73 -1.56 21.27
C LEU A 12 -35.96 -2.23 19.92
N PRO A 13 -36.90 -1.76 19.09
CA PRO A 13 -37.19 -2.40 17.81
C PRO A 13 -36.01 -2.20 16.85
N LEU A 14 -35.60 -3.32 16.24
CA LEU A 14 -34.70 -3.40 15.09
C LEU A 14 -35.05 -2.28 14.10
N ARG A 15 -34.12 -1.35 13.90
CA ARG A 15 -34.25 -0.24 12.97
C ARG A 15 -34.60 -0.80 11.59
N LYS A 16 -35.83 -0.52 11.15
CA LYS A 16 -36.36 -0.79 9.82
C LYS A 16 -35.32 -0.38 8.77
N ARG A 17 -34.88 -1.34 7.95
CA ARG A 17 -34.19 -1.10 6.67
C ARG A 17 -35.02 -0.07 5.89
N ARG A 18 -34.54 1.16 5.79
CA ARG A 18 -35.07 2.12 4.83
C ARG A 18 -34.72 1.60 3.44
N GLN A 19 -35.72 1.01 2.78
CA GLN A 19 -35.74 0.83 1.33
C GLN A 19 -35.59 2.23 0.72
N ARG A 20 -34.37 2.58 0.29
CA ARG A 20 -34.14 3.75 -0.55
C ARG A 20 -34.77 3.45 -1.90
N GLN A 21 -35.91 4.08 -2.15
CA GLN A 21 -36.50 4.19 -3.47
C GLN A 21 -35.44 4.74 -4.42
N ARG A 22 -35.21 4.03 -5.53
CA ARG A 22 -34.38 4.47 -6.65
C ARG A 22 -35.00 5.73 -7.24
N THR A 23 -34.47 6.89 -6.88
CA THR A 23 -34.62 8.11 -7.68
C THR A 23 -33.56 8.07 -8.76
N GLN A 24 -34.01 7.92 -10.00
CA GLN A 24 -33.22 8.03 -11.22
C GLN A 24 -32.80 9.50 -11.42
N ALA A 25 -31.59 9.71 -11.95
CA ALA A 25 -31.02 10.97 -12.44
C ALA A 25 -30.42 11.97 -11.41
N ARG A 26 -29.27 11.59 -10.85
CA ARG A 26 -28.11 12.51 -10.77
C ARG A 26 -26.92 11.74 -11.36
N ARG A 27 -26.35 12.23 -12.47
CA ARG A 27 -25.06 11.74 -12.97
C ARG A 27 -24.06 11.92 -11.84
N SER A 28 -23.61 10.84 -11.24
CA SER A 28 -22.64 10.89 -10.15
C SER A 28 -21.31 11.40 -10.69
N ALA A 29 -20.53 12.13 -9.87
CA ALA A 29 -19.19 12.64 -10.17
C ALA A 29 -18.14 11.57 -10.58
N PHE A 30 -18.56 10.32 -10.79
CA PHE A 30 -17.77 9.15 -11.16
C PHE A 30 -17.86 8.79 -12.65
N ASP A 31 -18.51 9.60 -13.49
CA ASP A 31 -18.63 9.32 -14.93
C ASP A 31 -17.37 9.73 -15.73
N VAL A 32 -16.21 9.95 -15.11
CA VAL A 32 -14.96 10.13 -15.87
C VAL A 32 -14.70 8.83 -16.65
N PRO A 33 -14.52 8.90 -17.98
CA PRO A 33 -14.23 7.72 -18.77
C PRO A 33 -12.99 7.03 -18.21
N ARG A 34 -13.07 5.71 -18.03
CA ARG A 34 -11.93 4.89 -17.59
C ARG A 34 -11.23 4.27 -18.77
N ILE A 35 -9.91 4.23 -18.74
CA ILE A 35 -9.12 3.53 -19.75
C ILE A 35 -8.99 2.07 -19.31
N ARG A 36 -9.68 1.17 -20.01
CA ARG A 36 -9.70 -0.26 -19.63
C ARG A 36 -8.40 -0.98 -19.95
N ASN A 37 -7.70 -0.57 -21.01
CA ASN A 37 -6.42 -1.14 -21.45
C ASN A 37 -5.58 0.02 -21.97
N TRP A 38 -4.46 0.31 -21.32
CA TRP A 38 -3.54 1.36 -21.76
C TRP A 38 -2.35 0.76 -22.54
N ILE A 39 -2.06 1.31 -23.70
CA ILE A 39 -1.04 0.82 -24.63
C ILE A 39 -0.13 1.97 -25.08
N GLY A 40 -0.25 3.15 -24.44
CA GLY A 40 0.63 4.29 -24.64
C GLY A 40 -0.06 5.59 -25.10
N PRO A 41 0.74 6.57 -25.58
CA PRO A 41 0.29 7.96 -25.76
C PRO A 41 -0.77 8.18 -26.83
N SER A 42 -0.96 7.26 -27.78
CA SER A 42 -2.01 7.38 -28.80
C SER A 42 -3.40 7.17 -28.20
N GLN A 43 -3.54 6.27 -27.24
CA GLN A 43 -4.80 6.06 -26.52
C GLN A 43 -5.13 7.20 -25.58
N LEU A 44 -4.12 7.93 -25.08
CA LEU A 44 -4.33 9.17 -24.34
C LEU A 44 -5.15 10.16 -25.14
N ARG A 45 -4.70 10.51 -26.35
CA ARG A 45 -5.35 11.50 -27.19
C ARG A 45 -6.78 11.09 -27.54
N ALA A 46 -6.99 9.82 -27.90
CA ALA A 46 -8.32 9.29 -28.20
C ALA A 46 -9.25 9.23 -26.97
N HIS A 47 -8.67 9.19 -25.77
CA HIS A 47 -9.42 9.27 -24.52
C HIS A 47 -9.76 10.72 -24.16
N GLU A 48 -8.78 11.62 -24.26
CA GLU A 48 -8.95 13.07 -24.10
C GLU A 48 -10.04 13.63 -25.03
N GLU A 49 -10.02 13.27 -26.31
CA GLU A 49 -11.03 13.70 -27.28
C GLU A 49 -12.43 13.26 -26.85
N ARG A 50 -12.58 12.00 -26.43
CA ARG A 50 -13.85 11.44 -25.96
C ARG A 50 -14.35 12.11 -24.69
N CYS A 51 -13.44 12.44 -23.78
CA CYS A 51 -13.76 13.19 -22.56
C CYS A 51 -14.12 14.65 -22.88
N ARG A 52 -13.43 15.29 -23.82
CA ARG A 52 -13.72 16.67 -24.27
C ARG A 52 -15.13 16.76 -24.84
N GLU A 53 -15.50 15.82 -25.71
CA GLU A 53 -16.85 15.72 -26.27
C GLU A 53 -17.92 15.46 -25.18
N SER A 54 -17.58 14.68 -24.15
CA SER A 54 -18.55 14.26 -23.13
C SER A 54 -18.72 15.26 -21.99
N PHE A 55 -17.70 16.07 -21.67
CA PHE A 55 -17.65 16.88 -20.44
C PHE A 55 -17.34 18.37 -20.65
N GLY A 56 -17.03 18.83 -21.88
CA GLY A 56 -16.80 20.26 -22.15
C GLY A 56 -15.67 20.87 -21.30
N VAL A 57 -14.58 20.12 -21.09
CA VAL A 57 -13.48 20.46 -20.17
C VAL A 57 -12.55 21.51 -20.81
N ASP A 58 -13.02 22.76 -20.95
CA ASP A 58 -12.19 23.85 -21.48
C ASP A 58 -12.00 25.05 -20.53
N GLU A 59 -12.63 25.11 -19.34
CA GLU A 59 -12.68 26.38 -18.58
C GLU A 59 -12.05 26.44 -17.18
N ILE A 60 -11.38 25.41 -16.67
CA ILE A 60 -10.69 25.54 -15.38
C ILE A 60 -9.34 24.86 -15.50
N GLY A 61 -8.25 25.54 -15.08
CA GLY A 61 -6.83 25.16 -15.20
C GLY A 61 -6.43 23.79 -14.65
N ILE A 62 -7.05 22.75 -15.17
CA ILE A 62 -6.78 21.34 -14.99
C ILE A 62 -5.67 21.01 -15.99
N HIS A 63 -4.52 20.58 -15.49
CA HIS A 63 -3.47 20.04 -16.37
C HIS A 63 -4.00 18.83 -17.15
N ARG A 64 -3.61 18.72 -18.43
CA ARG A 64 -4.08 17.71 -19.38
C ARG A 64 -3.41 16.35 -19.20
N ASP A 65 -3.08 15.99 -17.97
CA ASP A 65 -2.39 14.73 -17.69
C ASP A 65 -3.38 13.66 -17.26
N VAL A 66 -2.96 12.40 -17.36
CA VAL A 66 -3.72 11.25 -16.88
C VAL A 66 -3.30 10.99 -15.45
N VAL A 67 -4.26 10.66 -14.59
CA VAL A 67 -4.00 10.13 -13.27
C VAL A 67 -4.03 8.60 -13.35
N LEU A 68 -2.93 7.97 -12.97
CA LEU A 68 -2.79 6.54 -12.77
C LEU A 68 -2.85 6.24 -11.28
N THR A 69 -3.70 5.29 -10.90
CA THR A 69 -3.77 4.79 -9.52
C THR A 69 -2.95 3.50 -9.41
N LEU A 70 -1.78 3.60 -8.79
CA LEU A 70 -0.90 2.45 -8.54
C LEU A 70 -1.15 1.92 -7.12
N THR A 71 -1.48 0.64 -7.00
CA THR A 71 -1.63 -0.05 -5.71
C THR A 71 -0.49 -1.03 -5.50
N VAL A 72 0.16 -0.94 -4.35
CA VAL A 72 1.29 -1.77 -3.95
C VAL A 72 0.83 -2.78 -2.90
N PHE A 73 1.26 -4.03 -3.05
CA PHE A 73 0.97 -5.14 -2.16
C PHE A 73 2.28 -5.68 -1.56
N GLN A 74 2.25 -6.04 -0.28
CA GLN A 74 3.36 -6.74 0.36
C GLN A 74 3.50 -8.15 -0.22
N ALA A 75 4.72 -8.57 -0.50
CA ALA A 75 5.01 -9.99 -0.71
C ALA A 75 5.38 -10.64 0.62
N SER A 76 4.42 -10.79 1.54
CA SER A 76 4.58 -11.74 2.65
C SER A 76 3.98 -13.09 2.28
N HIS A 77 4.57 -14.14 2.82
CA HIS A 77 4.70 -15.48 2.23
C HIS A 77 3.41 -16.27 1.89
N GLN A 78 2.19 -15.76 2.11
CA GLN A 78 0.97 -16.57 1.93
C GLN A 78 -0.29 -15.88 1.36
N SER A 79 -0.35 -14.57 1.12
CA SER A 79 -1.40 -14.02 0.23
C SER A 79 -1.16 -12.55 -0.11
N ALA A 80 -1.14 -12.23 -1.40
CA ALA A 80 -1.23 -10.86 -1.92
C ALA A 80 -2.65 -10.27 -1.72
N SER A 81 -3.19 -10.36 -0.50
CA SER A 81 -4.61 -10.07 -0.25
C SER A 81 -4.86 -8.64 0.22
N ASN A 82 -3.89 -7.98 0.86
CA ASN A 82 -4.10 -6.65 1.42
C ASN A 82 -3.21 -5.60 0.72
N PRO A 83 -3.80 -4.53 0.16
CA PRO A 83 -3.03 -3.42 -0.37
C PRO A 83 -2.32 -2.71 0.78
N VAL A 84 -1.00 -2.53 0.64
CA VAL A 84 -0.17 -1.81 1.61
C VAL A 84 -0.19 -0.34 1.30
N GLN A 85 -0.18 0.04 0.03
CA GLN A 85 -0.04 1.44 -0.35
C GLN A 85 -0.82 1.72 -1.62
N THR A 86 -1.33 2.94 -1.75
CA THR A 86 -1.91 3.46 -2.98
C THR A 86 -1.27 4.80 -3.30
N LEU A 87 -0.81 4.93 -4.54
CA LEU A 87 -0.20 6.12 -5.10
C LEU A 87 -1.08 6.65 -6.23
N ALA A 88 -1.22 7.97 -6.29
CA ALA A 88 -1.71 8.66 -7.48
C ALA A 88 -0.50 9.25 -8.22
N LEU A 89 -0.38 8.91 -9.50
CA LEU A 89 0.73 9.27 -10.36
C LEU A 89 0.18 9.96 -11.60
N LEU A 90 0.90 10.94 -12.13
CA LEU A 90 0.58 11.52 -13.44
C LEU A 90 1.24 10.72 -14.56
N GLY A 91 0.64 10.72 -15.74
CA GLY A 91 1.25 10.16 -16.94
C GLY A 91 2.63 10.75 -17.24
N SER A 92 2.86 12.03 -16.90
CA SER A 92 4.18 12.67 -17.01
C SER A 92 5.19 12.26 -15.95
N ASN A 93 4.78 11.64 -14.83
CA ASN A 93 5.74 11.10 -13.87
C ASN A 93 6.50 9.91 -14.45
N THR A 94 7.68 9.65 -13.91
CA THR A 94 8.52 8.52 -14.30
C THR A 94 8.33 7.33 -13.37
N LEU A 95 8.72 6.13 -13.81
CA LEU A 95 8.82 4.98 -12.90
C LEU A 95 9.81 5.23 -11.77
N GLY A 96 10.86 6.03 -12.01
CA GLY A 96 11.77 6.46 -10.94
C GLY A 96 11.10 7.31 -9.88
N ASP A 97 10.16 8.18 -10.25
CA ASP A 97 9.38 8.97 -9.28
C ASP A 97 8.42 8.10 -8.48
N ALA A 98 7.80 7.11 -9.11
CA ALA A 98 6.98 6.11 -8.42
C ALA A 98 7.82 5.26 -7.46
N ALA A 99 8.99 4.79 -7.90
CA ALA A 99 9.90 3.95 -7.13
C ALA A 99 10.28 4.58 -5.78
N LYS A 100 10.61 5.88 -5.79
CA LYS A 100 11.00 6.64 -4.59
C LYS A 100 9.89 6.71 -3.52
N LEU A 101 8.63 6.55 -3.93
CA LEU A 101 7.49 6.60 -3.02
C LEU A 101 7.02 5.22 -2.57
N ILE A 102 7.43 4.14 -3.22
CA ILE A 102 6.96 2.81 -2.83
C ILE A 102 7.51 2.49 -1.43
N HIS A 103 6.61 2.31 -0.47
CA HIS A 103 6.97 1.94 0.89
C HIS A 103 7.54 0.52 0.92
N CYS A 104 8.76 0.37 1.45
CA CYS A 104 9.41 -0.90 1.67
C CYS A 104 9.79 -1.04 3.15
N GLN A 105 9.29 -2.08 3.82
CA GLN A 105 9.60 -2.32 5.24
C GLN A 105 11.10 -2.47 5.51
N VAL A 106 11.86 -3.00 4.55
CA VAL A 106 13.33 -3.13 4.66
C VAL A 106 14.00 -1.77 4.87
N GLU A 107 13.45 -0.68 4.31
CA GLU A 107 13.94 0.68 4.57
C GLU A 107 13.49 1.23 5.93
N ALA A 108 12.28 0.87 6.36
CA ALA A 108 11.73 1.31 7.64
C ALA A 108 12.57 0.78 8.82
N ASP A 109 13.09 -0.45 8.70
CA ASP A 109 13.94 -1.09 9.70
C ASP A 109 15.39 -0.57 9.68
N ALA A 110 15.82 0.10 8.61
CA ALA A 110 17.18 0.62 8.41
C ALA A 110 17.19 2.03 7.79
N PRO A 111 16.87 3.08 8.57
CA PRO A 111 16.83 4.45 8.08
C PRO A 111 18.24 4.92 7.65
N GLY A 112 18.44 5.14 6.36
CA GLY A 112 19.73 5.54 5.78
C GLY A 112 20.06 4.90 4.43
N ILE A 113 19.26 3.93 3.99
CA ILE A 113 19.35 3.36 2.65
C ILE A 113 18.64 4.29 1.66
N GLU A 114 19.33 4.69 0.58
CA GLU A 114 18.67 5.43 -0.52
C GLU A 114 17.75 4.48 -1.31
N SER A 115 16.50 4.90 -1.53
CA SER A 115 15.44 4.10 -2.19
C SER A 115 15.68 3.76 -3.67
N LEU A 116 16.78 4.24 -4.23
CA LEU A 116 17.18 4.02 -5.62
C LEU A 116 18.61 3.48 -5.77
N LEU A 117 19.13 2.79 -4.75
CA LEU A 117 20.41 2.08 -4.90
C LEU A 117 20.40 1.12 -6.11
N PRO A 118 21.59 0.78 -6.66
CA PRO A 118 21.71 -0.13 -7.80
C PRO A 118 21.03 -1.47 -7.54
N GLY A 119 20.15 -1.90 -8.46
CA GLY A 119 19.46 -3.19 -8.40
C GLY A 119 17.94 -3.09 -8.22
N SER A 120 17.42 -1.90 -7.93
CA SER A 120 15.97 -1.66 -7.98
C SER A 120 15.46 -1.70 -9.42
N HIS A 121 14.40 -2.47 -9.67
CA HIS A 121 13.85 -2.64 -11.02
C HIS A 121 12.35 -2.93 -11.04
N PHE A 122 11.70 -2.49 -12.12
CA PHE A 122 10.31 -2.85 -12.43
C PHE A 122 10.29 -3.87 -13.56
N LEU A 123 9.37 -4.82 -13.46
CA LEU A 123 9.01 -5.75 -14.54
C LEU A 123 7.58 -5.47 -14.96
N ILE A 124 7.42 -4.92 -16.17
CA ILE A 124 6.12 -4.56 -16.76
C ILE A 124 6.08 -5.12 -18.18
N GLU A 125 5.11 -5.99 -18.47
CA GLU A 125 4.92 -6.53 -19.83
C GLU A 125 6.20 -7.10 -20.44
N ASP A 126 6.91 -7.93 -19.66
CA ASP A 126 8.18 -8.56 -20.02
C ASP A 126 9.36 -7.59 -20.27
N LYS A 127 9.17 -6.28 -20.00
CA LYS A 127 10.23 -5.26 -20.07
C LYS A 127 10.79 -4.95 -18.70
N LEU A 128 12.12 -4.81 -18.66
CA LEU A 128 12.87 -4.52 -17.44
C LEU A 128 13.28 -3.04 -17.38
N TYR A 129 12.89 -2.37 -16.30
CA TYR A 129 13.24 -0.98 -16.03
C TYR A 129 14.13 -0.88 -14.80
N THR A 130 15.35 -0.33 -14.91
CA THR A 130 16.38 -0.45 -13.86
C THR A 130 16.85 0.91 -13.32
N SER A 131 17.30 0.95 -12.04
CA SER A 131 17.80 2.17 -11.38
C SER A 131 19.27 2.47 -11.68
N GLY A 132 20.00 1.56 -12.32
CA GLY A 132 21.43 1.70 -12.60
C GLY A 132 21.91 0.83 -13.74
N SER A 133 23.12 1.13 -14.22
CA SER A 133 23.80 0.38 -15.29
C SER A 133 24.50 -0.86 -14.73
N TYR A 134 23.77 -1.87 -14.30
CA TYR A 134 24.38 -3.20 -14.20
C TYR A 134 24.38 -3.81 -15.59
N SER A 135 25.58 -4.02 -16.12
CA SER A 135 25.85 -4.63 -17.42
C SER A 135 25.55 -6.13 -17.41
N LEU A 136 24.27 -6.49 -17.27
CA LEU A 136 23.81 -7.78 -17.75
C LEU A 136 23.64 -7.64 -19.25
N GLN A 137 24.52 -8.30 -19.99
CA GLN A 137 24.50 -8.42 -21.45
C GLN A 137 23.20 -9.09 -21.87
N ASN A 138 22.15 -8.30 -22.12
CA ASN A 138 21.04 -8.63 -23.01
C ASN A 138 20.17 -7.39 -23.25
N ASP A 139 19.72 -7.27 -24.50
CA ASP A 139 18.95 -6.18 -25.08
C ASP A 139 17.63 -5.87 -24.31
N GLU A 140 17.18 -4.61 -24.34
CA GLU A 140 15.91 -4.08 -23.81
C GLU A 140 15.83 -3.53 -22.36
N GLN A 141 16.94 -3.24 -21.69
CA GLN A 141 16.87 -2.51 -20.42
C GLN A 141 16.58 -1.01 -20.63
N GLN A 142 15.57 -0.47 -19.95
CA GLN A 142 15.25 0.96 -19.96
C GLN A 142 15.51 1.62 -18.60
N PRO A 143 16.02 2.86 -18.54
CA PRO A 143 16.25 3.54 -17.27
C PRO A 143 14.93 3.93 -16.60
N LEU A 144 14.81 3.67 -15.29
CA LEU A 144 13.63 4.06 -14.49
C LEU A 144 13.36 5.56 -14.54
N GLY A 145 14.42 6.37 -14.43
CA GLY A 145 14.32 7.83 -14.40
C GLY A 145 13.95 8.47 -15.74
N SER A 146 13.99 7.74 -16.85
CA SER A 146 13.57 8.24 -18.17
C SER A 146 12.25 7.61 -18.66
N ALA A 147 11.80 6.54 -18.03
CA ALA A 147 10.57 5.84 -18.40
C ALA A 147 9.35 6.56 -17.84
N SER A 148 8.74 7.43 -18.65
CA SER A 148 7.47 8.08 -18.33
C SER A 148 6.33 7.07 -18.28
N LEU A 149 5.44 7.17 -17.29
CA LEU A 149 4.27 6.30 -17.13
C LEU A 149 3.37 6.29 -18.37
N SER A 150 3.24 7.43 -19.05
CA SER A 150 2.47 7.56 -20.30
C SER A 150 3.02 6.72 -21.47
N SER A 151 4.31 6.38 -21.44
CA SER A 151 4.97 5.60 -22.49
C SER A 151 4.89 4.08 -22.27
N LEU A 152 4.40 3.65 -21.10
CA LEU A 152 4.40 2.24 -20.73
C LEU A 152 3.17 1.49 -21.28
N PRO A 153 3.32 0.23 -21.68
CA PRO A 153 2.21 -0.61 -22.15
C PRO A 153 1.37 -1.21 -21.00
N ILE A 154 0.90 -0.39 -20.06
CA ILE A 154 0.24 -0.87 -18.83
C ILE A 154 -1.19 -1.38 -19.07
N ARG A 155 -1.52 -2.59 -18.61
CA ARG A 155 -2.88 -3.12 -18.55
C ARG A 155 -3.47 -2.99 -17.13
N PRO A 156 -4.47 -2.12 -16.91
CA PRO A 156 -5.14 -2.01 -15.62
C PRO A 156 -5.65 -3.36 -15.11
N GLY A 157 -5.46 -3.61 -13.82
CA GLY A 157 -5.80 -4.87 -13.17
C GLY A 157 -4.79 -6.00 -13.36
N SER A 158 -3.75 -5.83 -14.19
CA SER A 158 -2.65 -6.78 -14.30
C SER A 158 -1.66 -6.62 -13.15
N VAL A 159 -1.09 -7.74 -12.70
CA VAL A 159 -0.06 -7.76 -11.66
C VAL A 159 1.31 -7.56 -12.31
N TYR A 160 2.04 -6.57 -11.82
CA TYR A 160 3.42 -6.30 -12.15
C TYR A 160 4.30 -6.42 -10.91
N HIS A 161 5.62 -6.37 -11.09
CA HIS A 161 6.56 -6.50 -9.99
C HIS A 161 7.50 -5.31 -9.91
N PHE A 162 7.71 -4.81 -8.70
CA PHE A 162 8.81 -3.93 -8.36
C PHE A 162 9.72 -4.66 -7.39
N VAL A 163 10.99 -4.79 -7.76
CA VAL A 163 12.03 -5.34 -6.88
C VAL A 163 12.84 -4.18 -6.33
N HIS A 164 12.89 -4.08 -5.02
CA HIS A 164 13.63 -3.08 -4.28
C HIS A 164 14.94 -3.68 -3.75
N LEU A 165 16.06 -2.98 -3.96
CA LEU A 165 17.40 -3.34 -3.48
C LEU A 165 17.84 -4.79 -3.82
N GLY A 166 17.39 -5.31 -4.98
CA GLY A 166 17.76 -6.64 -5.45
C GLY A 166 17.14 -7.83 -4.72
N GLY A 167 16.29 -7.61 -3.70
CA GLY A 167 15.77 -8.70 -2.86
C GLY A 167 14.31 -8.57 -2.44
N CYS A 168 13.85 -7.36 -2.07
CA CYS A 168 12.47 -7.17 -1.64
C CYS A 168 11.55 -7.08 -2.86
N ARG A 169 10.50 -7.90 -2.92
CA ARG A 169 9.58 -7.94 -4.06
C ARG A 169 8.25 -7.34 -3.65
N HIS A 170 7.76 -6.39 -4.42
CA HIS A 170 6.43 -5.82 -4.27
C HIS A 170 5.60 -6.20 -5.49
N ALA A 171 4.40 -6.71 -5.25
CA ALA A 171 3.41 -6.82 -6.32
C ALA A 171 2.74 -5.47 -6.47
N ILE A 172 2.64 -4.97 -7.70
CA ILE A 172 2.01 -3.68 -8.00
C ILE A 172 0.93 -3.88 -9.04
N ILE A 173 -0.17 -3.15 -8.89
CA ILE A 173 -1.31 -3.19 -9.82
C ILE A 173 -1.70 -1.76 -10.14
N PHE A 174 -1.74 -1.42 -11.42
CA PHE A 174 -2.41 -0.20 -11.86
C PHE A 174 -3.91 -0.48 -11.84
N THR A 175 -4.62 0.12 -10.90
CA THR A 175 -6.05 -0.20 -10.64
C THR A 175 -7.00 0.67 -11.46
N ASP A 176 -6.62 1.92 -11.71
CA ASP A 176 -7.41 2.86 -12.49
C ASP A 176 -6.50 3.79 -13.30
N ILE A 177 -7.01 4.22 -14.45
CA ILE A 177 -6.40 5.19 -15.33
C ILE A 177 -7.52 6.10 -15.84
N SER A 178 -7.47 7.37 -15.47
CA SER A 178 -8.49 8.36 -15.78
C SER A 178 -7.88 9.74 -16.02
N LEU A 179 -8.61 10.64 -16.68
CA LEU A 179 -8.25 12.04 -16.64
C LEU A 179 -8.42 12.62 -15.24
N VAL A 180 -7.73 13.72 -14.98
CA VAL A 180 -7.85 14.49 -13.74
C VAL A 180 -9.31 14.92 -13.57
N ALA A 181 -9.94 14.38 -12.53
CA ALA A 181 -11.31 14.70 -12.15
C ALA A 181 -11.37 16.07 -11.46
N GLN A 182 -12.58 16.59 -11.28
CA GLN A 182 -12.80 17.88 -10.60
C GLN A 182 -12.35 17.85 -9.13
N ASP A 183 -12.47 16.70 -8.48
CA ASP A 183 -12.13 16.47 -7.08
C ASP A 183 -10.66 16.06 -6.88
N ASP A 184 -9.92 15.82 -7.97
CA ASP A 184 -8.50 15.49 -7.90
C ASP A 184 -7.65 16.73 -7.59
N VAL A 185 -6.45 16.49 -7.06
CA VAL A 185 -5.48 17.56 -6.83
C VAL A 185 -5.11 18.19 -8.17
N ARG A 186 -5.38 19.49 -8.32
CA ARG A 186 -5.10 20.24 -9.56
C ARG A 186 -3.65 20.66 -9.70
N ASN A 187 -2.93 20.75 -8.58
CA ASN A 187 -1.53 21.10 -8.59
C ASN A 187 -0.70 19.92 -9.10
N ARG A 188 -0.18 20.02 -10.32
CA ARG A 188 0.69 19.01 -10.92
C ARG A 188 1.91 18.65 -10.07
N PHE A 189 2.43 19.62 -9.30
CA PHE A 189 3.62 19.43 -8.47
C PHE A 189 3.33 18.68 -7.18
N ALA A 190 2.06 18.42 -6.88
CA ALA A 190 1.68 17.55 -5.78
C ALA A 190 1.90 16.06 -6.12
N TYR A 191 2.04 15.71 -7.39
CA TYR A 191 2.26 14.35 -7.85
C TYR A 191 3.76 14.06 -8.08
N PRO A 192 4.21 12.80 -7.87
CA PRO A 192 3.42 11.67 -7.40
C PRO A 192 3.06 11.82 -5.91
N MET A 193 1.90 11.29 -5.51
CA MET A 193 1.44 11.38 -4.11
C MET A 193 0.93 10.06 -3.58
N GLN A 194 1.19 9.84 -2.28
CA GLN A 194 0.60 8.73 -1.55
C GLN A 194 -0.82 9.10 -1.10
N THR A 195 -1.81 8.36 -1.60
CA THR A 195 -3.22 8.57 -1.25
C THR A 195 -3.67 7.65 -0.12
N ALA A 196 -3.04 6.47 0.02
CA ALA A 196 -3.27 5.57 1.13
C ALA A 196 -1.99 4.82 1.52
N LEU A 197 -1.84 4.57 2.82
CA LEU A 197 -0.85 3.67 3.38
C LEU A 197 -1.54 2.87 4.49
N ALA A 198 -1.53 1.54 4.34
CA ALA A 198 -2.02 0.63 5.35
C ALA A 198 -1.19 0.83 6.61
N ARG A 199 -1.88 0.90 7.74
CA ARG A 199 -1.19 0.87 9.03
C ARG A 199 -0.65 -0.54 9.24
N GLU A 200 0.65 -0.64 9.42
CA GLU A 200 1.30 -1.87 9.86
C GLU A 200 0.60 -2.36 11.13
N LYS A 201 0.10 -3.60 11.09
CA LYS A 201 -0.54 -4.21 12.24
C LYS A 201 0.56 -4.64 13.18
N ARG A 202 0.93 -3.76 14.11
CA ARG A 202 1.87 -4.11 15.16
C ARG A 202 1.30 -5.27 15.98
N ARG A 203 2.05 -6.38 16.04
CA ARG A 203 1.72 -7.49 16.94
C ARG A 203 1.67 -6.94 18.36
N ARG A 204 0.59 -7.22 19.08
CA ARG A 204 0.47 -6.84 20.50
C ARG A 204 1.23 -7.84 21.36
N CYS A 205 1.66 -7.40 22.53
CA CYS A 205 2.26 -8.28 23.53
C CYS A 205 1.26 -9.34 23.98
N ASP A 206 1.67 -10.61 23.98
CA ASP A 206 0.82 -11.73 24.39
C ASP A 206 0.57 -11.75 25.92
N VAL A 207 1.32 -10.98 26.72
CA VAL A 207 1.10 -10.83 28.16
C VAL A 207 0.00 -9.82 28.46
N CYS A 208 0.10 -8.61 27.91
CA CYS A 208 -0.75 -7.48 28.33
C CYS A 208 -1.81 -7.09 27.29
N ASP A 209 -1.68 -7.51 26.03
CA ASP A 209 -2.53 -7.14 24.89
C ASP A 209 -2.77 -5.61 24.72
N MET A 210 -1.91 -4.80 25.31
CA MET A 210 -1.99 -3.33 25.29
C MET A 210 -0.90 -2.72 24.41
N GLU A 211 0.36 -3.05 24.71
CA GLU A 211 1.53 -2.48 24.03
C GLU A 211 1.99 -3.34 22.85
N ALA A 212 2.68 -2.71 21.90
CA ALA A 212 3.29 -3.41 20.78
C ALA A 212 4.43 -4.33 21.28
N ALA A 213 4.51 -5.52 20.70
CA ALA A 213 5.61 -6.43 20.93
C ALA A 213 6.88 -5.88 20.27
N VAL A 214 7.99 -5.99 20.98
CA VAL A 214 9.34 -5.60 20.54
C VAL A 214 10.34 -6.74 20.70
N PHE A 215 9.97 -7.81 21.41
CA PHE A 215 10.76 -9.01 21.56
C PHE A 215 9.93 -10.25 21.21
N VAL A 216 10.58 -11.22 20.59
CA VAL A 216 10.06 -12.58 20.42
C VAL A 216 10.97 -13.53 21.18
N ALA A 217 10.40 -14.33 22.08
CA ALA A 217 11.09 -15.36 22.82
C ALA A 217 10.72 -16.74 22.29
N TYR A 218 11.70 -17.62 22.24
CA TYR A 218 11.57 -19.03 21.92
C TYR A 218 12.04 -19.86 23.11
N GLU A 219 11.31 -20.93 23.38
CA GLU A 219 11.66 -21.92 24.43
C GLU A 219 11.74 -21.30 25.84
N ASP A 220 11.05 -20.16 26.05
CA ASP A 220 10.95 -19.52 27.37
C ASP A 220 10.04 -20.32 28.30
N ARG A 221 10.59 -20.80 29.41
CA ARG A 221 9.89 -21.61 30.41
C ARG A 221 8.76 -20.87 31.13
N LEU A 222 8.78 -19.54 31.16
CA LEU A 222 7.69 -18.74 31.74
C LEU A 222 6.63 -18.36 30.70
N ALA A 223 6.90 -18.60 29.41
CA ALA A 223 5.93 -18.40 28.34
C ALA A 223 5.05 -19.65 28.14
N PRO A 224 3.73 -19.48 27.95
CA PRO A 224 2.82 -20.61 27.73
C PRO A 224 2.97 -21.27 26.35
N THR A 225 3.53 -20.56 25.37
CA THR A 225 3.75 -21.04 23.99
C THR A 225 5.10 -20.56 23.46
N SER A 226 5.60 -21.18 22.39
CA SER A 226 6.82 -20.76 21.68
C SER A 226 6.54 -20.76 20.18
N PRO A 227 6.68 -19.63 19.45
CA PRO A 227 7.15 -18.31 19.91
C PRO A 227 6.16 -17.58 20.83
N PHE A 228 6.67 -16.63 21.61
CA PHE A 228 5.88 -15.72 22.46
C PHE A 228 6.36 -14.28 22.33
N PHE A 229 5.42 -13.33 22.27
CA PHE A 229 5.70 -11.93 21.97
C PHE A 229 5.58 -11.01 23.19
N PHE A 230 6.64 -10.27 23.50
CA PHE A 230 6.71 -9.37 24.64
C PHE A 230 6.86 -7.91 24.23
N CYS A 231 6.15 -7.00 24.93
CA CYS A 231 6.54 -5.59 24.94
C CYS A 231 7.73 -5.38 25.89
N SER A 232 8.40 -4.23 25.79
CA SER A 232 9.59 -3.91 26.59
C SER A 232 9.33 -4.03 28.10
N LEU A 233 8.19 -3.53 28.57
CA LEU A 233 7.84 -3.54 29.99
C LEU A 233 7.55 -4.96 30.51
N CYS A 234 6.79 -5.76 29.76
CA CYS A 234 6.47 -7.13 30.18
C CYS A 234 7.70 -8.03 30.12
N TYR A 235 8.55 -7.85 29.12
CA TYR A 235 9.83 -8.55 29.04
C TYR A 235 10.69 -8.26 30.27
N HIS A 236 10.88 -6.97 30.62
CA HIS A 236 11.71 -6.60 31.76
C HIS A 236 11.13 -7.13 33.08
N ARG A 237 9.81 -7.04 33.28
CA ARG A 237 9.16 -7.50 34.51
C ARG A 237 9.22 -9.01 34.71
N LEU A 238 9.27 -9.78 33.63
CA LEU A 238 9.27 -11.24 33.69
C LEU A 238 10.70 -11.80 33.83
N HIS A 239 11.68 -11.16 33.19
CA HIS A 239 13.03 -11.70 33.06
C HIS A 239 14.07 -11.05 33.96
N TYR A 240 13.81 -9.87 34.53
CA TYR A 240 14.77 -9.15 35.37
C TYR A 240 14.25 -8.98 36.78
N ASP A 241 15.18 -9.00 37.74
CA ASP A 241 14.89 -8.65 39.13
C ASP A 241 14.85 -7.12 39.35
N GLU A 242 14.62 -6.69 40.60
CA GLU A 242 14.59 -5.28 40.98
C GLU A 242 15.95 -4.58 40.81
N SER A 243 17.05 -5.34 40.75
CA SER A 243 18.41 -4.83 40.53
C SER A 243 18.80 -4.74 39.05
N GLY A 244 17.96 -5.27 38.15
CA GLY A 244 18.22 -5.30 36.71
C GLY A 244 19.08 -6.48 36.26
N GLU A 245 19.20 -7.53 37.08
CA GLU A 245 19.89 -8.76 36.73
C GLU A 245 18.91 -9.78 36.15
N ILE A 246 19.37 -10.57 35.18
CA ILE A 246 18.54 -11.57 34.51
C ILE A 246 18.27 -12.75 35.46
N LEU A 247 17.00 -13.11 35.64
CA LEU A 247 16.58 -14.19 36.53
C LEU A 247 16.96 -15.58 35.99
N TYR A 248 17.07 -15.72 34.68
CA TYR A 248 17.44 -16.94 33.97
C TYR A 248 17.79 -16.67 32.51
N ASP A 249 18.53 -17.57 31.87
CA ASP A 249 19.09 -17.39 30.53
C ASP A 249 18.87 -18.61 29.61
N ASP A 250 17.95 -19.52 29.96
CA ASP A 250 17.69 -20.77 29.22
C ASP A 250 16.76 -20.61 28.00
N PHE A 251 16.58 -19.40 27.48
CA PHE A 251 15.70 -19.09 26.35
C PHE A 251 16.41 -18.26 25.27
N LYS A 252 15.82 -18.22 24.07
CA LYS A 252 16.33 -17.39 22.97
C LYS A 252 15.40 -16.22 22.74
N VAL A 253 15.93 -15.00 22.86
CA VAL A 253 15.19 -13.77 22.57
C VAL A 253 15.77 -13.06 21.36
N TYR A 254 14.90 -12.57 20.49
CA TYR A 254 15.27 -11.76 19.35
C TYR A 254 14.41 -10.48 19.35
N PRO A 255 14.94 -9.35 18.85
CA PRO A 255 14.12 -8.19 18.57
C PRO A 255 13.05 -8.57 17.54
N TYR A 256 11.81 -8.18 17.81
CA TYR A 256 10.68 -8.36 16.90
C TYR A 256 10.41 -7.04 16.17
N PHE A 257 10.56 -7.07 14.86
CA PHE A 257 10.15 -6.00 13.97
C PHE A 257 8.78 -6.38 13.39
N CYS A 258 7.84 -5.42 13.35
CA CYS A 258 6.47 -5.71 12.95
C CYS A 258 6.43 -6.10 11.46
N ASP A 259 5.76 -7.22 11.15
CA ASP A 259 5.51 -7.69 9.78
C ASP A 259 4.46 -6.87 9.02
#